data_AF-A0A6L5GFQ4-F1
#
_entry.id   AF-A0A6L5GFQ4-F1
#
_cell.length_a   1.000
_cell.length_b   1.000
_cell.length_c   1.000
_cell.angle_alpha   90.00
_cell.angle_beta   90.00
_cell.angle_gamma   90.00
#
_symmetry.space_group_name_H-M   'P 1'
#
loop_
_entity.id
_entity.type
_entity.pdbx_description
1 polymer ?
#
loop_
_entity_poly.entity_id
_entity_poly.type
_entity_poly.pdbx_seq_one_letter_code
_entity_poly.pdbx_strand_id
1 'polypeptide(L)'
;MQIHIVYAHPHNASLNAALRDEAVQALEGAGHVVTVSDLYAMEWKAVADYDDFGPTEDERFMFAAGEAWEKGTLTEDVKAEQAKLLAADLVILQFPLWWYTVPAILKGWIDRVFTNGFGYGTSRDWPRFGDGVLAGKRAMVLVTTGAAESHLSDRGVNGSIDDLLFPLQHGVLFYTGMQVLPPIVVTGAVVMDEADFTDAVKQVRTRMEAVAETEPIAYRRQAEDYDDAKRLKPGLEPEGTTGFALHIA
;
A
#
# COMPACT_ATOMS: atom_id res chain seq x y z
N MET A 1 -7.39 -15.23 -8.77
CA MET A 1 -7.27 -14.46 -7.52
C MET A 1 -8.30 -13.36 -7.53
N GLN A 2 -8.78 -12.96 -6.35
CA GLN A 2 -9.50 -11.72 -6.13
C GLN A 2 -8.48 -10.59 -5.95
N ILE A 3 -8.51 -9.59 -6.81
CA ILE A 3 -7.57 -8.46 -6.78
C ILE A 3 -8.34 -7.18 -6.54
N HIS A 4 -7.89 -6.38 -5.58
CA HIS A 4 -8.49 -5.09 -5.26
C HIS A 4 -7.50 -3.97 -5.54
N ILE A 5 -7.87 -3.04 -6.43
CA ILE A 5 -7.06 -1.86 -6.76
C ILE A 5 -7.67 -0.64 -6.05
N VAL A 6 -6.86 0.03 -5.22
CA VAL A 6 -7.19 1.34 -4.66
C VAL A 6 -6.48 2.39 -5.52
N TYR A 7 -7.26 3.19 -6.23
CA TYR A 7 -6.79 4.13 -7.25
C TYR A 7 -6.98 5.58 -6.81
N ALA A 8 -5.93 6.39 -6.94
CA ALA A 8 -5.95 7.80 -6.52
C ALA A 8 -5.41 8.73 -7.61
N HIS A 9 -6.29 9.19 -8.51
CA HIS A 9 -5.99 10.32 -9.40
C HIS A 9 -7.28 11.08 -9.79
N PRO A 10 -7.29 12.42 -9.84
CA PRO A 10 -8.52 13.20 -10.04
C PRO A 10 -9.03 13.23 -11.49
N HIS A 11 -8.20 12.84 -12.46
CA HIS A 11 -8.48 13.01 -13.89
C HIS A 11 -8.56 11.66 -14.63
N ASN A 12 -9.72 11.37 -15.23
CA ASN A 12 -10.05 10.10 -15.89
C ASN A 12 -9.33 9.87 -17.23
N ALA A 13 -8.78 10.91 -17.86
CA ALA A 13 -7.92 10.79 -19.06
C ALA A 13 -6.43 11.01 -18.75
N SER A 14 -6.01 10.75 -17.50
CA SER A 14 -4.60 10.86 -17.11
C SER A 14 -3.79 9.63 -17.50
N LEU A 15 -2.45 9.75 -17.48
CA LEU A 15 -1.56 8.60 -17.54
C LEU A 15 -1.91 7.54 -16.48
N ASN A 16 -2.22 7.96 -15.25
CA ASN A 16 -2.61 7.04 -14.18
C ASN A 16 -3.91 6.29 -14.53
N ALA A 17 -4.91 6.96 -15.10
CA ALA A 17 -6.14 6.29 -15.54
C ALA A 17 -5.86 5.27 -16.65
N ALA A 18 -5.05 5.62 -17.65
CA ALA A 18 -4.66 4.70 -18.71
C ALA A 18 -3.92 3.47 -18.17
N LEU A 19 -2.95 3.66 -17.28
CA LEU A 19 -2.21 2.56 -16.66
C LEU A 19 -3.09 1.69 -15.75
N ARG A 20 -4.10 2.28 -15.09
CA ARG A 20 -5.10 1.53 -14.30
C ARG A 20 -5.88 0.60 -15.22
N ASP A 21 -6.37 1.13 -16.35
CA ASP A 21 -7.20 0.38 -17.28
C ASP A 21 -6.38 -0.76 -17.93
N GLU A 22 -5.12 -0.51 -18.26
CA GLU A 22 -4.19 -1.56 -18.73
C GLU A 22 -3.92 -2.62 -17.67
N ALA A 23 -3.75 -2.22 -16.40
CA ALA A 23 -3.57 -3.16 -15.30
C ALA A 23 -4.80 -4.05 -15.11
N VAL A 24 -6.01 -3.46 -15.09
CA VAL A 24 -7.28 -4.20 -14.99
C VAL A 24 -7.41 -5.19 -16.13
N GLN A 25 -7.22 -4.76 -17.38
CA GLN A 25 -7.33 -5.62 -18.55
C GLN A 25 -6.32 -6.78 -18.54
N ALA A 26 -5.08 -6.53 -18.13
CA ALA A 26 -4.07 -7.59 -18.04
C ALA A 26 -4.42 -8.61 -16.96
N LEU A 27 -4.87 -8.17 -15.78
CA LEU A 27 -5.28 -9.06 -14.69
C LEU A 27 -6.52 -9.88 -15.04
N GLU A 28 -7.55 -9.27 -15.61
CA GLU A 28 -8.75 -9.97 -16.07
C GLU A 28 -8.44 -10.94 -17.21
N GLY A 29 -7.58 -10.54 -18.15
CA GLY A 29 -7.08 -11.40 -19.23
C GLY A 29 -6.30 -12.62 -18.73
N ALA A 30 -5.63 -12.50 -17.58
CA ALA A 30 -4.98 -13.61 -16.86
C ALA A 30 -5.96 -14.45 -16.02
N GLY A 31 -7.27 -14.20 -16.09
CA GLY A 31 -8.30 -14.96 -15.39
C GLY A 31 -8.48 -14.57 -13.92
N HIS A 32 -8.02 -13.39 -13.52
CA HIS A 32 -8.29 -12.83 -12.19
C HIS A 32 -9.61 -12.05 -12.17
N VAL A 33 -10.18 -11.88 -10.97
CA VAL A 33 -11.34 -11.01 -10.76
C VAL A 33 -10.83 -9.73 -10.12
N VAL A 34 -11.17 -8.59 -10.73
CA VAL A 34 -10.66 -7.28 -10.30
C VAL A 34 -11.79 -6.42 -9.77
N THR A 35 -11.53 -5.75 -8.65
CA THR A 35 -12.39 -4.69 -8.12
C THR A 35 -11.58 -3.42 -7.95
N VAL A 36 -12.22 -2.25 -8.11
CA VAL A 36 -11.54 -0.96 -8.03
C VAL A 36 -12.26 -0.04 -7.05
N SER A 37 -11.50 0.58 -6.15
CA SER A 37 -11.91 1.75 -5.38
C SER A 37 -11.24 2.98 -5.99
N ASP A 38 -11.96 3.69 -6.86
CA ASP A 38 -11.53 4.98 -7.41
C ASP A 38 -11.88 6.06 -6.39
N LEU A 39 -10.88 6.48 -5.60
CA LEU A 39 -11.12 7.34 -4.44
C LEU A 39 -11.68 8.71 -4.83
N TYR A 40 -11.31 9.24 -6.00
CA TYR A 40 -11.83 10.51 -6.47
C TYR A 40 -13.25 10.37 -7.00
N ALA A 41 -13.55 9.30 -7.76
CA ALA A 41 -14.91 9.04 -8.22
C ALA A 41 -15.88 8.70 -7.07
N MET A 42 -15.37 8.13 -5.98
CA MET A 42 -16.12 7.86 -4.74
C MET A 42 -16.31 9.10 -3.86
N GLU A 43 -15.70 10.25 -4.21
CA GLU A 43 -15.66 11.45 -3.36
C GLU A 43 -15.19 11.14 -1.94
N TRP A 44 -14.15 10.29 -1.83
CA TRP A 44 -13.71 9.74 -0.55
C TRP A 44 -13.40 10.83 0.49
N LYS A 45 -14.04 10.74 1.66
CA LYS A 45 -13.71 11.56 2.83
C LYS A 45 -12.29 11.23 3.29
N ALA A 46 -11.35 12.15 3.09
CA ALA A 46 -9.94 11.95 3.44
C ALA A 46 -9.62 12.25 4.91
N VAL A 47 -10.44 13.04 5.60
CA VAL A 47 -10.21 13.41 7.00
C VAL A 47 -10.73 12.30 7.90
N ALA A 48 -9.89 11.77 8.78
CA ALA A 48 -10.32 10.88 9.85
C ALA A 48 -10.79 11.71 11.06
N ASP A 49 -12.01 11.46 11.53
CA ASP A 49 -12.62 12.18 12.66
C ASP A 49 -13.73 11.33 13.33
N TYR A 50 -14.37 11.86 14.38
CA TYR A 50 -15.38 11.13 15.14
C TYR A 50 -16.66 10.84 14.35
N ASP A 51 -16.88 11.49 13.19
CA ASP A 51 -18.02 11.18 12.32
C ASP A 51 -17.82 9.84 11.58
N ASP A 52 -16.63 9.22 11.70
CA ASP A 52 -16.37 7.86 11.21
C ASP A 52 -16.94 6.76 12.13
N PHE A 53 -17.43 7.13 13.33
CA PHE A 53 -17.85 6.20 14.38
C PHE A 53 -19.31 6.43 14.78
N GLY A 54 -19.96 5.38 15.29
CA GLY A 54 -21.18 5.55 16.09
C GLY A 54 -20.90 6.26 17.42
N PRO A 55 -21.95 6.57 18.21
CA PRO A 55 -21.79 7.26 19.49
C PRO A 55 -20.78 6.57 20.41
N THR A 56 -19.83 7.33 20.93
CA THR A 56 -18.81 6.89 21.88
C THR A 56 -18.54 8.01 22.89
N GLU A 57 -18.22 7.62 24.12
CA GLU A 57 -17.81 8.52 25.20
C GLU A 57 -16.27 8.52 25.35
N ASP A 58 -15.53 7.72 24.56
CA ASP A 58 -14.07 7.69 24.64
C ASP A 58 -13.46 8.85 23.85
N GLU A 59 -12.93 9.83 24.57
CA GLU A 59 -12.29 11.01 23.98
C GLU A 59 -10.91 10.72 23.35
N ARG A 60 -10.39 9.48 23.49
CA ARG A 60 -9.14 9.06 22.85
C ARG A 60 -9.46 8.44 21.51
N PHE A 61 -9.26 9.21 20.45
CA PHE A 61 -9.62 8.85 19.07
C PHE A 61 -9.29 7.41 18.66
N MET A 62 -8.09 6.90 18.96
CA MET A 62 -7.71 5.53 18.60
C MET A 62 -8.49 4.45 19.35
N PHE A 63 -8.87 4.70 20.61
CA PHE A 63 -9.67 3.77 21.40
C PHE A 63 -11.14 3.80 20.97
N ALA A 64 -11.68 4.99 20.70
CA ALA A 64 -12.99 5.17 20.06
C ALA A 64 -13.09 4.42 18.73
N ALA A 65 -12.07 4.52 17.86
CA ALA A 65 -12.02 3.78 16.60
C ALA A 65 -12.04 2.25 16.81
N GLY A 66 -11.35 1.76 17.85
CA GLY A 66 -11.30 0.34 18.20
C GLY A 66 -12.65 -0.16 18.73
N GLU A 67 -13.28 0.62 19.61
CA GLU A 67 -14.64 0.35 20.10
C GLU A 67 -15.65 0.32 18.95
N ALA A 68 -15.55 1.28 18.02
CA ALA A 68 -16.44 1.36 16.87
C ALA A 68 -16.26 0.17 15.91
N TRP A 69 -15.02 -0.27 15.70
CA TRP A 69 -14.73 -1.48 14.93
C TRP A 69 -15.31 -2.73 15.60
N GLU A 70 -15.06 -2.93 16.90
CA GLU A 70 -15.56 -4.08 17.67
C GLU A 70 -17.10 -4.15 17.68
N LYS A 71 -17.76 -2.99 17.80
CA LYS A 71 -19.23 -2.89 17.80
C LYS A 71 -19.85 -2.86 16.41
N GLY A 72 -19.04 -2.80 15.34
CA GLY A 72 -19.53 -2.69 13.96
C GLY A 72 -20.20 -1.34 13.65
N THR A 73 -19.88 -0.28 14.39
CA THR A 73 -20.46 1.06 14.27
C THR A 73 -19.60 2.03 13.47
N LEU A 74 -18.57 1.55 12.77
CA LEU A 74 -17.88 2.34 11.74
C LEU A 74 -18.84 2.75 10.61
N THR A 75 -18.55 3.85 9.92
CA THR A 75 -19.30 4.27 8.73
C THR A 75 -19.30 3.22 7.62
N GLU A 76 -20.35 3.22 6.80
CA GLU A 76 -20.53 2.21 5.74
C GLU A 76 -19.42 2.22 4.69
N ASP A 77 -18.87 3.40 4.37
CA ASP A 77 -17.77 3.53 3.42
C ASP A 77 -16.49 2.86 3.94
N VAL A 78 -16.14 3.05 5.22
CA VAL A 78 -15.02 2.35 5.88
C VAL A 78 -15.24 0.85 5.92
N LYS A 79 -16.44 0.39 6.33
CA LYS A 79 -16.78 -1.04 6.37
C LYS A 79 -16.71 -1.69 4.99
N ALA A 80 -17.16 -1.00 3.95
CA ALA A 80 -17.11 -1.48 2.59
C ALA A 80 -15.66 -1.69 2.11
N GLU A 81 -14.76 -0.74 2.40
CA GLU A 81 -13.33 -0.88 2.05
C GLU A 81 -12.66 -2.01 2.84
N GLN A 82 -12.94 -2.15 4.14
CA GLN A 82 -12.43 -3.27 4.94
C GLN A 82 -12.92 -4.62 4.38
N ALA A 83 -14.18 -4.72 3.94
CA ALA A 83 -14.72 -5.93 3.33
C ALA A 83 -14.01 -6.28 2.02
N LYS A 84 -13.70 -5.28 1.17
CA LYS A 84 -12.93 -5.49 -0.07
C LYS A 84 -11.52 -6.00 0.22
N LEU A 85 -10.85 -5.46 1.25
CA LEU A 85 -9.53 -5.93 1.69
C LEU A 85 -9.58 -7.38 2.20
N LEU A 86 -10.61 -7.72 2.99
CA LEU A 86 -10.82 -9.09 3.48
C LEU A 86 -11.12 -10.08 2.34
N ALA A 87 -11.80 -9.66 1.28
CA ALA A 87 -12.11 -10.49 0.12
C ALA A 87 -10.94 -10.64 -0.86
N ALA A 88 -9.99 -9.71 -0.87
CA ALA A 88 -8.87 -9.71 -1.81
C ALA A 88 -7.75 -10.69 -1.41
N ASP A 89 -7.19 -11.37 -2.40
CA ASP A 89 -5.91 -12.11 -2.30
C ASP A 89 -4.72 -11.14 -2.49
N LEU A 90 -4.90 -10.12 -3.34
CA LEU A 90 -3.91 -9.08 -3.64
C LEU A 90 -4.54 -7.69 -3.59
N VAL A 91 -3.87 -6.75 -2.92
CA VAL A 91 -4.21 -5.33 -2.90
C VAL A 91 -3.19 -4.54 -3.70
N ILE A 92 -3.62 -3.69 -4.64
CA ILE A 92 -2.74 -2.80 -5.39
C ILE A 92 -3.07 -1.36 -5.03
N LEU A 93 -2.08 -0.60 -4.57
CA LEU A 93 -2.21 0.85 -4.39
C LEU A 93 -1.65 1.55 -5.64
N GLN A 94 -2.49 2.26 -6.37
CA GLN A 94 -2.11 2.96 -7.60
C GLN A 94 -2.26 4.47 -7.47
N PHE A 95 -1.15 5.20 -7.64
CA PHE A 95 -1.13 6.65 -7.44
C PHE A 95 0.08 7.35 -8.10
N PRO A 96 -0.02 8.67 -8.37
CA PRO A 96 1.16 9.49 -8.63
C PRO A 96 1.92 9.82 -7.34
N LEU A 97 3.25 9.74 -7.36
CA LEU A 97 4.11 10.15 -6.25
C LEU A 97 4.03 11.67 -6.07
N TRP A 98 3.29 12.13 -5.07
CA TRP A 98 3.12 13.55 -4.77
C TRP A 98 3.86 13.89 -3.48
N TRP A 99 4.78 14.86 -3.56
CA TRP A 99 5.64 15.23 -2.44
C TRP A 99 6.33 14.02 -1.79
N TYR A 100 6.83 13.10 -2.63
CA TYR A 100 7.53 11.88 -2.21
C TYR A 100 6.69 10.95 -1.33
N THR A 101 5.36 11.02 -1.45
CA THR A 101 4.44 10.14 -0.74
C THR A 101 3.15 9.93 -1.56
N VAL A 102 2.17 9.27 -0.95
CA VAL A 102 0.83 9.06 -1.52
C VAL A 102 0.03 10.38 -1.60
N PRO A 103 -0.91 10.54 -2.55
CA PRO A 103 -1.87 11.64 -2.53
C PRO A 103 -2.65 11.69 -1.21
N ALA A 104 -3.02 12.89 -0.76
CA ALA A 104 -3.72 13.09 0.51
C ALA A 104 -5.01 12.25 0.63
N ILE A 105 -5.76 12.07 -0.47
CA ILE A 105 -6.98 11.24 -0.47
C ILE A 105 -6.68 9.76 -0.19
N LEU A 106 -5.56 9.24 -0.71
CA LEU A 106 -5.10 7.89 -0.44
C LEU A 106 -4.55 7.76 0.98
N LYS A 107 -3.84 8.78 1.49
CA LYS A 107 -3.46 8.83 2.91
C LYS A 107 -4.67 8.82 3.83
N GLY A 108 -5.73 9.55 3.47
CA GLY A 108 -6.99 9.55 4.21
C GLY A 108 -7.72 8.21 4.16
N TRP A 109 -7.66 7.52 3.02
CA TRP A 109 -8.15 6.14 2.92
C TRP A 109 -7.38 5.20 3.86
N ILE A 110 -6.05 5.29 3.89
CA ILE A 110 -5.19 4.54 4.83
C ILE A 110 -5.63 4.85 6.28
N ASP A 111 -5.78 6.13 6.63
CA ASP A 111 -6.06 6.56 8.01
C ASP A 111 -7.44 6.12 8.52
N ARG A 112 -8.45 6.10 7.65
CA ARG A 112 -9.82 5.74 8.01
C ARG A 112 -10.08 4.24 7.90
N VAL A 113 -9.46 3.53 6.95
CA VAL A 113 -9.72 2.11 6.71
C VAL A 113 -8.89 1.21 7.63
N PHE A 114 -7.63 1.56 7.91
CA PHE A 114 -6.78 0.82 8.84
C PHE A 114 -7.02 1.24 10.29
N THR A 115 -8.26 1.04 10.76
CA THR A 115 -8.70 1.36 12.12
C THR A 115 -8.02 0.48 13.18
N ASN A 116 -8.04 0.94 14.43
CA ASN A 116 -7.70 0.09 15.57
C ASN A 116 -8.62 -1.14 15.60
N GLY A 117 -8.05 -2.33 15.80
CA GLY A 117 -8.74 -3.62 15.69
C GLY A 117 -8.69 -4.25 14.29
N PHE A 118 -8.45 -3.46 13.25
CA PHE A 118 -8.31 -3.94 11.87
C PHE A 118 -6.87 -3.82 11.34
N GLY A 119 -6.38 -2.59 11.17
CA GLY A 119 -5.04 -2.33 10.62
C GLY A 119 -3.94 -2.28 11.67
N TYR A 120 -4.27 -1.89 12.90
CA TYR A 120 -3.34 -1.86 14.04
C TYR A 120 -4.07 -2.14 15.35
N GLY A 121 -3.32 -2.27 16.44
CA GLY A 121 -3.86 -2.41 17.79
C GLY A 121 -3.14 -1.55 18.81
N THR A 122 -3.81 -1.22 19.90
CA THR A 122 -3.23 -0.45 21.02
C THR A 122 -2.46 -1.30 22.02
N SER A 123 -2.56 -2.64 21.95
CA SER A 123 -1.76 -3.56 22.77
C SER A 123 -0.32 -3.63 22.29
N ARG A 124 0.63 -3.77 23.24
CA ARG A 124 2.05 -4.02 22.92
C ARG A 124 2.27 -5.33 22.16
N ASP A 125 1.37 -6.30 22.36
CA ASP A 125 1.45 -7.65 21.78
C ASP A 125 0.64 -7.77 20.47
N TRP A 126 0.17 -6.65 19.91
CA TRP A 126 -0.55 -6.67 18.64
C TRP A 126 0.31 -7.30 17.51
N PRO A 127 -0.22 -8.28 16.76
CA PRO A 127 0.49 -8.89 15.63
C PRO A 127 0.69 -7.86 14.51
N ARG A 128 1.93 -7.67 14.08
CA ARG A 128 2.31 -6.70 13.05
C ARG A 128 3.63 -7.07 12.40
N PHE A 129 3.90 -6.46 11.24
CA PHE A 129 5.12 -6.66 10.44
C PHE A 129 5.30 -8.13 10.07
N GLY A 130 4.48 -8.58 9.11
CA GLY A 130 4.41 -9.97 8.67
C GLY A 130 3.37 -10.82 9.40
N ASP A 131 2.68 -10.25 10.39
CA ASP A 131 1.48 -10.78 11.04
C ASP A 131 0.42 -9.68 11.11
N GLY A 132 -0.85 -10.05 11.31
CA GLY A 132 -1.96 -9.09 11.42
C GLY A 132 -3.24 -9.63 10.80
N VAL A 133 -4.29 -8.79 10.76
CA VAL A 133 -5.60 -9.17 10.19
C VAL A 133 -5.50 -9.50 8.69
N LEU A 134 -4.54 -8.89 7.98
CA LEU A 134 -4.34 -9.09 6.55
C LEU A 134 -3.20 -10.07 6.24
N ALA A 135 -2.76 -10.85 7.24
CA ALA A 135 -1.78 -11.92 7.03
C ALA A 135 -2.25 -12.94 5.99
N GLY A 136 -1.33 -13.39 5.13
CA GLY A 136 -1.60 -14.29 4.01
C GLY A 136 -2.10 -13.61 2.72
N LYS A 137 -2.40 -12.31 2.78
CA LYS A 137 -2.70 -11.50 1.59
C LYS A 137 -1.43 -10.88 1.02
N ARG A 138 -1.48 -10.50 -0.24
CA ARG A 138 -0.37 -9.84 -0.95
C ARG A 138 -0.69 -8.36 -1.18
N ALA A 139 0.34 -7.54 -1.31
CA ALA A 139 0.19 -6.12 -1.63
C ALA A 139 1.21 -5.66 -2.67
N MET A 140 0.86 -4.69 -3.51
CA MET A 140 1.78 -4.09 -4.48
C MET A 140 1.52 -2.58 -4.62
N VAL A 141 2.59 -1.83 -4.88
CA VAL A 141 2.50 -0.40 -5.23
C VAL A 141 2.72 -0.23 -6.73
N LEU A 142 1.81 0.46 -7.41
CA LEU A 142 1.96 0.92 -8.79
C LEU A 142 2.03 2.45 -8.77
N VAL A 143 3.22 3.01 -8.95
CA VAL A 143 3.47 4.43 -8.76
C VAL A 143 4.03 5.09 -10.02
N THR A 144 3.48 6.25 -10.38
CA THR A 144 4.06 7.12 -11.43
C THR A 144 4.82 8.28 -10.78
N THR A 145 5.95 8.69 -11.34
CA THR A 145 6.73 9.83 -10.85
C THR A 145 7.21 10.71 -12.01
N GLY A 146 7.25 12.02 -11.77
CA GLY A 146 7.82 12.97 -12.73
C GLY A 146 9.36 12.93 -12.79
N ALA A 147 10.01 12.35 -11.79
CA ALA A 147 11.47 12.23 -11.76
C ALA A 147 11.95 11.18 -12.78
N ALA A 148 13.14 11.39 -13.34
CA ALA A 148 13.86 10.36 -14.08
C ALA A 148 14.37 9.27 -13.12
N GLU A 149 14.59 8.06 -13.65
CA GLU A 149 15.11 6.92 -12.88
C GLU A 149 16.43 7.24 -12.16
N SER A 150 17.36 7.93 -12.83
CA SER A 150 18.65 8.30 -12.24
C SER A 150 18.53 9.18 -11.00
N HIS A 151 17.48 10.02 -10.91
CA HIS A 151 17.25 10.89 -9.76
C HIS A 151 16.75 10.10 -8.54
N LEU A 152 16.23 8.90 -8.75
CA LEU A 152 15.68 7.98 -7.74
C LEU A 152 16.60 6.78 -7.45
N SER A 153 17.87 6.89 -7.86
CA SER A 153 18.91 5.91 -7.53
C SER A 153 19.45 6.12 -6.11
N ASP A 154 20.30 5.20 -5.66
CA ASP A 154 21.06 5.30 -4.40
C ASP A 154 21.90 6.58 -4.28
N ARG A 155 22.28 7.18 -5.40
CA ARG A 155 23.04 8.45 -5.48
C ARG A 155 22.23 9.60 -6.07
N GLY A 156 20.95 9.36 -6.34
CA GLY A 156 20.04 10.34 -6.90
C GLY A 156 19.66 11.40 -5.87
N VAL A 157 19.47 12.64 -6.32
CA VAL A 157 19.15 13.77 -5.43
C VAL A 157 17.82 13.61 -4.68
N ASN A 158 16.91 12.79 -5.20
CA ASN A 158 15.61 12.53 -4.57
C ASN A 158 15.66 11.41 -3.52
N GLY A 159 16.77 10.66 -3.46
CA GLY A 159 16.88 9.41 -2.69
C GLY A 159 16.35 8.20 -3.46
N SER A 160 16.76 7.01 -3.02
CA SER A 160 16.34 5.74 -3.63
C SER A 160 14.83 5.58 -3.60
N ILE A 161 14.22 5.11 -4.70
CA ILE A 161 12.79 4.82 -4.72
C ILE A 161 12.37 3.80 -3.65
N ASP A 162 13.23 2.84 -3.33
CA ASP A 162 12.96 1.83 -2.30
C ASP A 162 12.88 2.46 -0.90
N ASP A 163 13.76 3.42 -0.60
CA ASP A 163 13.76 4.16 0.66
C ASP A 163 12.54 5.09 0.75
N LEU A 164 12.17 5.74 -0.35
CA LEU A 164 10.99 6.61 -0.41
C LEU A 164 9.68 5.84 -0.22
N LEU A 165 9.62 4.60 -0.71
CA LEU A 165 8.45 3.75 -0.55
C LEU A 165 8.47 2.91 0.73
N PHE A 166 9.58 2.84 1.46
CA PHE A 166 9.69 2.07 2.70
C PHE A 166 8.59 2.40 3.73
N PRO A 167 8.27 3.67 4.03
CA PRO A 167 7.18 3.99 4.98
C PRO A 167 5.82 3.42 4.57
N LEU A 168 5.54 3.30 3.27
CA LEU A 168 4.30 2.72 2.76
C LEU A 168 4.38 1.19 2.72
N GLN A 169 5.41 0.64 2.09
CA GLN A 169 5.56 -0.80 1.89
C GLN A 169 5.80 -1.53 3.22
N HIS A 170 6.77 -1.10 4.01
CA HIS A 170 7.05 -1.71 5.32
C HIS A 170 6.10 -1.18 6.40
N GLY A 171 5.94 0.14 6.49
CA GLY A 171 5.24 0.80 7.59
C GLY A 171 3.71 0.73 7.56
N VAL A 172 3.11 0.46 6.40
CA VAL A 172 1.65 0.31 6.25
C VAL A 172 1.31 -1.10 5.78
N LEU A 173 1.82 -1.53 4.62
CA LEU A 173 1.38 -2.79 4.01
C LEU A 173 1.89 -4.00 4.79
N PHE A 174 3.20 -4.14 4.97
CA PHE A 174 3.79 -5.24 5.74
C PHE A 174 3.40 -5.18 7.22
N TYR A 175 3.24 -3.98 7.78
CA TYR A 175 2.73 -3.78 9.14
C TYR A 175 1.43 -4.55 9.37
N THR A 176 0.48 -4.48 8.44
CA THR A 176 -0.83 -5.15 8.55
C THR A 176 -0.78 -6.67 8.31
N GLY A 177 0.39 -7.21 7.98
CA GLY A 177 0.63 -8.63 7.76
C GLY A 177 0.72 -9.05 6.29
N MET A 178 0.50 -8.12 5.34
CA MET A 178 0.53 -8.45 3.92
C MET A 178 1.95 -8.76 3.43
N GLN A 179 2.07 -9.71 2.51
CA GLN A 179 3.30 -9.99 1.76
C GLN A 179 3.45 -8.96 0.63
N VAL A 180 4.43 -8.07 0.75
CA VAL A 180 4.59 -6.93 -0.17
C VAL A 180 5.43 -7.33 -1.38
N LEU A 181 4.87 -7.18 -2.57
CA LEU A 181 5.54 -7.41 -3.84
C LEU A 181 6.39 -6.19 -4.23
N PRO A 182 7.49 -6.37 -4.97
CA PRO A 182 8.27 -5.27 -5.51
C PRO A 182 7.37 -4.27 -6.26
N PRO A 183 7.58 -2.95 -6.11
CA PRO A 183 6.72 -1.96 -6.73
C PRO A 183 6.85 -1.99 -8.26
N ILE A 184 5.88 -1.38 -8.93
CA ILE A 184 6.00 -0.96 -10.33
C ILE A 184 6.18 0.55 -10.30
N VAL A 185 7.30 1.03 -10.84
CA VAL A 185 7.66 2.45 -10.84
C VAL A 185 7.76 2.91 -12.28
N VAL A 186 6.85 3.80 -12.67
CA VAL A 186 6.84 4.45 -13.98
C VAL A 186 7.44 5.85 -13.81
N THR A 187 8.63 6.07 -14.35
CA THR A 187 9.38 7.33 -14.21
C THR A 187 9.14 8.26 -15.40
N GLY A 188 9.59 9.52 -15.31
CA GLY A 188 9.53 10.48 -16.42
C GLY A 188 8.12 10.91 -16.85
N ALA A 189 7.10 10.71 -15.99
CA ALA A 189 5.68 10.86 -16.35
C ALA A 189 5.26 12.26 -16.86
N VAL A 190 6.08 13.30 -16.67
CA VAL A 190 5.78 14.68 -17.10
C VAL A 190 6.13 14.93 -18.57
N VAL A 191 7.13 14.22 -19.09
CA VAL A 191 7.68 14.43 -20.45
C VAL A 191 7.56 13.18 -21.33
N MET A 192 6.74 12.22 -20.89
CA MET A 192 6.50 10.94 -21.54
C MET A 192 5.96 11.13 -22.96
N ASP A 193 6.65 10.53 -23.94
CA ASP A 193 6.16 10.44 -25.31
C ASP A 193 5.40 9.13 -25.58
N GLU A 194 5.04 8.86 -26.84
CA GLU A 194 4.29 7.67 -27.23
C GLU A 194 5.10 6.37 -27.08
N ALA A 195 6.42 6.42 -27.29
CA ALA A 195 7.29 5.27 -27.11
C ALA A 195 7.47 4.96 -25.63
N ASP A 196 7.74 5.99 -24.81
CA ASP A 196 7.82 5.88 -23.36
C ASP A 196 6.52 5.33 -22.76
N PHE A 197 5.36 5.80 -23.25
CA PHE A 197 4.05 5.29 -22.82
C PHE A 197 3.87 3.81 -23.19
N THR A 198 4.27 3.41 -24.39
CA THR A 198 4.21 2.01 -24.83
C THR A 198 5.05 1.10 -23.92
N ASP A 199 6.25 1.55 -23.55
CA ASP A 199 7.12 0.82 -22.62
C ASP A 199 6.53 0.76 -21.21
N ALA A 200 5.93 1.84 -20.72
CA ALA A 200 5.23 1.86 -19.43
C ALA A 200 4.06 0.88 -19.41
N VAL A 201 3.23 0.84 -20.46
CA VAL A 201 2.13 -0.13 -20.60
C VAL A 201 2.68 -1.55 -20.60
N LYS A 202 3.73 -1.83 -21.37
CA LYS A 202 4.38 -3.15 -21.41
C LYS A 202 4.90 -3.57 -20.03
N GLN A 203 5.54 -2.66 -19.29
CA GLN A 203 6.01 -2.90 -17.93
C GLN A 203 4.85 -3.28 -17.00
N VAL A 204 3.77 -2.48 -16.99
CA VAL A 204 2.58 -2.74 -16.15
C VAL A 204 1.96 -4.09 -16.49
N ARG A 205 1.69 -4.35 -17.77
CA ARG A 205 1.05 -5.60 -18.21
C ARG A 205 1.87 -6.84 -17.86
N THR A 206 3.18 -6.81 -18.14
CA THR A 206 4.10 -7.90 -17.79
C THR A 206 4.06 -8.21 -16.29
N ARG A 207 4.02 -7.18 -15.44
CA ARG A 207 3.97 -7.35 -13.98
C ARG A 207 2.61 -7.85 -13.50
N MET A 208 1.51 -7.45 -14.13
CA MET A 208 0.18 -7.99 -13.84
C MET A 208 0.07 -9.47 -14.22
N GLU A 209 0.58 -9.86 -15.39
CA GLU A 209 0.55 -11.24 -15.88
C GLU A 209 1.38 -12.19 -15.00
N ALA A 210 2.51 -11.71 -14.45
CA ALA A 210 3.38 -12.47 -13.56
C ALA A 210 3.02 -12.36 -12.06
N VAL A 211 1.93 -11.67 -11.72
CA VAL A 211 1.69 -11.25 -10.32
C VAL A 211 1.52 -12.44 -9.38
N ALA A 212 0.90 -13.53 -9.85
CA ALA A 212 0.71 -14.75 -9.06
C ALA A 212 2.04 -15.39 -8.61
N GLU A 213 3.09 -15.33 -9.46
CA GLU A 213 4.39 -15.98 -9.25
C GLU A 213 5.46 -15.03 -8.69
N THR A 214 5.16 -13.73 -8.59
CA THR A 214 6.14 -12.72 -8.15
C THR A 214 6.53 -12.91 -6.68
N GLU A 215 7.79 -13.19 -6.40
CA GLU A 215 8.28 -13.28 -5.02
C GLU A 215 8.11 -11.94 -4.27
N PRO A 216 7.61 -11.95 -3.02
CA PRO A 216 7.56 -10.77 -2.17
C PRO A 216 8.96 -10.25 -1.80
N ILE A 217 9.04 -8.98 -1.43
CA ILE A 217 10.19 -8.42 -0.73
C ILE A 217 10.35 -9.18 0.58
N ALA A 218 11.57 -9.65 0.85
CA ALA A 218 11.91 -10.44 2.03
C ALA A 218 12.02 -9.57 3.30
N TYR A 219 10.94 -8.86 3.67
CA TYR A 219 10.91 -8.10 4.91
C TYR A 219 10.99 -9.03 6.12
N ARG A 220 11.81 -8.64 7.09
CA ARG A 220 12.03 -9.36 8.35
C ARG A 220 10.79 -9.30 9.24
N ARG A 221 10.35 -10.44 9.76
CA ARG A 221 9.12 -10.53 10.55
C ARG A 221 9.40 -10.14 12.01
N GLN A 222 8.53 -9.31 12.60
CA GLN A 222 8.73 -8.84 13.98
C GLN A 222 8.76 -10.00 14.99
N ALA A 223 7.94 -11.03 14.80
CA ALA A 223 7.88 -12.19 15.69
C ALA A 223 9.12 -13.09 15.62
N GLU A 224 9.89 -13.02 14.53
CA GLU A 224 10.98 -13.97 14.23
C GLU A 224 12.35 -13.31 14.39
N ASP A 225 12.57 -12.15 13.80
CA ASP A 225 13.90 -11.55 13.65
C ASP A 225 14.24 -10.52 14.73
N TYR A 226 13.27 -10.12 15.55
CA TYR A 226 13.43 -9.05 16.54
C TYR A 226 13.30 -9.57 17.98
N ASP A 227 13.98 -8.89 18.90
CA ASP A 227 13.92 -9.18 20.33
C ASP A 227 12.68 -8.55 21.02
N ASP A 228 12.56 -8.74 22.34
CA ASP A 228 11.46 -8.19 23.14
C ASP A 228 11.43 -6.65 23.17
N ALA A 229 12.58 -6.01 22.91
CA ALA A 229 12.70 -4.56 22.75
C ALA A 229 12.42 -4.09 21.31
N LYS A 230 12.01 -5.01 20.43
CA LYS A 230 11.76 -4.77 19.00
C LYS A 230 13.00 -4.27 18.26
N ARG A 231 14.18 -4.72 18.69
CA ARG A 231 15.46 -4.50 17.99
C ARG A 231 15.80 -5.74 17.17
N LEU A 232 16.40 -5.52 15.99
CA LEU A 232 16.90 -6.63 15.17
C LEU A 232 17.89 -7.47 16.00
N LYS A 233 17.72 -8.79 15.99
CA LYS A 233 18.62 -9.71 16.71
C LYS A 233 20.03 -9.61 16.12
N PRO A 234 21.09 -9.59 16.97
CA PRO A 234 22.46 -9.48 16.48
C PRO A 234 22.85 -10.61 15.51
N GLY A 235 23.60 -10.28 14.47
CA GLY A 235 24.12 -11.23 13.49
C GLY A 235 23.13 -11.56 12.36
N LEU A 236 21.97 -10.91 12.31
CA LEU A 236 21.06 -10.98 11.17
C LEU A 236 21.32 -9.87 10.14
N GLU A 237 21.98 -8.79 10.56
CA GLU A 237 22.38 -7.68 9.72
C GLU A 237 23.48 -8.09 8.71
N PRO A 238 23.28 -7.87 7.40
CA PRO A 238 24.38 -7.97 6.44
C PRO A 238 25.48 -6.96 6.77
N GLU A 239 26.74 -7.35 6.60
CA GLU A 239 27.88 -6.51 6.93
C GLU A 239 27.82 -5.16 6.19
N GLY A 240 27.94 -4.06 6.94
CA GLY A 240 27.93 -2.70 6.39
C GLY A 240 26.53 -2.13 6.08
N THR A 241 25.45 -2.87 6.30
CA THR A 241 24.08 -2.34 6.14
C THR A 241 23.63 -1.49 7.32
N THR A 242 22.88 -0.42 7.02
CA THR A 242 22.29 0.48 8.02
C THR A 242 20.93 0.97 7.53
N GLY A 243 20.17 1.65 8.38
CA GLY A 243 18.89 2.25 7.99
C GLY A 243 17.86 1.20 7.55
N PHE A 244 17.09 1.51 6.51
CA PHE A 244 15.98 0.67 6.07
C PHE A 244 16.40 -0.69 5.52
N ALA A 245 17.60 -0.80 4.95
CA ALA A 245 18.15 -2.04 4.42
C ALA A 245 18.30 -3.15 5.48
N LEU A 246 18.39 -2.79 6.78
CA LEU A 246 18.44 -3.77 7.88
C LEU A 246 17.17 -4.63 7.95
N HIS A 247 16.05 -4.16 7.41
CA HIS A 247 14.75 -4.80 7.53
C HIS A 247 14.45 -5.79 6.39
N ILE A 248 15.43 -6.07 5.53
CA ILE A 248 15.36 -7.05 4.44
C ILE A 248 16.30 -8.23 4.78
N ALA A 249 15.81 -9.47 4.61
CA ALA A 249 16.52 -10.72 4.88
C ALA A 249 17.40 -11.19 3.71
#